data_AF-A0A7K2JYQ4-F1
#
_entry.id   AF-A0A7K2JYQ4-F1
#
_cell.length_a   1.000
_cell.length_b   1.000
_cell.length_c   1.000
_cell.angle_alpha   90.00
_cell.angle_beta   90.00
_cell.angle_gamma   90.00
#
_symmetry.space_group_name_H-M   'P 1'
#
loop_
_entity.id
_entity.type
_entity.pdbx_description
1 polymer ?
#
loop_
_entity_poly.entity_id
_entity_poly.type
_entity_poly.pdbx_seq_one_letter_code
_entity_poly.pdbx_strand_id
1 'polypeptide(L)'
;PAVGAVRPRPSRSLPYGLFGLAAGVLVFLAGREQPWAVVVLTVSMGPAEWLLYRYRGLSVAALRATATPAAFRLRSAAVLAGCLLAYAGPLVPAALLVDADPVTTALLAVVLWTSLLLQAFGVAWPPAALCLTAAAGAGAVALYGLPAGAAALPSVCAITALCLTGCVLRLLGRPAAHA
;
A
#
# COMPACT_ATOMS: atom_id res chain seq x y z
N PRO A 1 -0.70 3.38 -38.47
CA PRO A 1 -0.68 2.25 -37.50
C PRO A 1 0.76 1.78 -37.25
N ALA A 2 1.31 2.03 -36.05
CA ALA A 2 2.69 1.64 -35.72
C ALA A 2 2.80 0.11 -35.61
N VAL A 3 3.51 -0.49 -36.57
CA VAL A 3 3.91 -1.90 -36.58
C VAL A 3 4.98 -2.08 -35.51
N GLY A 4 4.76 -2.98 -34.54
CA GLY A 4 5.83 -3.45 -33.65
C GLY A 4 5.72 -3.09 -32.15
N ALA A 5 4.56 -2.73 -31.63
CA ALA A 5 4.38 -2.71 -30.17
C ALA A 5 4.44 -4.16 -29.64
N VAL A 6 5.62 -4.60 -29.18
CA VAL A 6 5.79 -5.86 -28.46
C VAL A 6 4.82 -5.84 -27.30
N ARG A 7 3.75 -6.64 -27.39
CA ARG A 7 2.73 -6.73 -26.34
C ARG A 7 3.45 -7.14 -25.05
N PRO A 8 3.36 -6.37 -23.96
CA PRO A 8 4.01 -6.75 -22.72
C PRO A 8 3.50 -8.14 -22.31
N ARG A 9 4.43 -9.02 -21.95
CA ARG A 9 4.09 -10.40 -21.59
C ARG A 9 3.05 -10.39 -20.47
N PRO A 10 1.95 -11.16 -20.58
CA PRO A 10 0.88 -11.16 -19.57
C PRO A 10 1.40 -11.53 -18.16
N SER A 11 2.49 -12.31 -18.09
CA SER A 11 3.17 -12.64 -16.84
C SER A 11 3.76 -11.43 -16.10
N ARG A 12 4.08 -10.33 -16.80
CA ARG A 12 4.47 -9.06 -16.16
C ARG A 12 3.28 -8.27 -15.64
N SER A 13 2.10 -8.46 -16.21
CA SER A 13 0.87 -7.73 -15.82
C SER A 13 0.09 -8.45 -14.72
N LEU A 14 0.24 -9.78 -14.59
CA LEU A 14 -0.41 -10.60 -13.56
C LEU A 14 -0.34 -10.02 -12.13
N PRO A 15 0.83 -9.65 -11.57
CA PRO A 15 0.89 -9.19 -10.19
C PRO A 15 0.09 -7.90 -9.96
N TYR A 16 -0.01 -7.03 -10.96
CA TYR A 16 -0.81 -5.80 -10.88
C TYR A 16 -2.32 -6.11 -10.86
N GLY A 17 -2.75 -7.07 -11.68
CA GLY A 17 -4.15 -7.53 -11.69
C GLY A 17 -4.53 -8.24 -10.39
N LEU A 18 -3.65 -9.10 -9.88
CA LEU A 18 -3.83 -9.80 -8.60
C LEU A 18 -3.88 -8.83 -7.42
N PHE A 19 -3.01 -7.82 -7.41
CA PHE A 19 -3.07 -6.74 -6.44
C PHE A 19 -4.39 -5.98 -6.52
N GLY A 20 -4.82 -5.58 -7.73
CA GLY A 20 -6.08 -4.86 -7.92
C GLY A 20 -7.29 -5.66 -7.42
N LEU A 21 -7.31 -6.98 -7.69
CA LEU A 21 -8.35 -7.87 -7.20
C LEU A 21 -8.32 -7.99 -5.67
N ALA A 22 -7.14 -8.18 -5.08
CA ALA A 22 -6.98 -8.25 -3.63
C ALA A 22 -7.40 -6.94 -2.93
N ALA A 23 -6.97 -5.80 -3.48
CA ALA A 23 -7.35 -4.48 -3.02
C ALA A 23 -8.87 -4.28 -3.08
N GLY A 24 -9.48 -4.66 -4.21
CA GLY A 24 -10.93 -4.61 -4.40
C GLY A 24 -11.68 -5.45 -3.36
N VAL A 25 -11.23 -6.68 -3.09
CA VAL A 25 -11.82 -7.55 -2.06
C VAL A 25 -11.69 -6.93 -0.67
N LEU A 26 -10.51 -6.42 -0.30
CA LEU A 26 -10.28 -5.81 1.01
C LEU A 26 -11.16 -4.56 1.22
N VAL A 27 -11.24 -3.69 0.21
CA VAL A 27 -12.10 -2.50 0.24
C VAL A 27 -13.58 -2.88 0.26
N PHE A 28 -13.98 -3.91 -0.48
CA PHE A 28 -15.35 -4.43 -0.47
C PHE A 28 -15.72 -4.96 0.92
N LEU A 29 -14.85 -5.77 1.54
CA LEU A 29 -15.08 -6.31 2.89
C LEU A 29 -15.20 -5.18 3.93
N ALA A 30 -14.37 -4.13 3.85
CA ALA A 30 -14.50 -2.97 4.71
C ALA A 30 -15.77 -2.15 4.43
N GLY A 31 -16.12 -1.98 3.15
CA GLY A 31 -17.29 -1.23 2.71
C GLY A 31 -18.63 -1.89 3.03
N ARG A 32 -18.66 -3.22 3.20
CA ARG A 32 -19.85 -3.95 3.64
C ARG A 32 -20.35 -3.47 5.00
N GLU A 33 -19.42 -3.21 5.92
CA GLU A 33 -19.73 -2.70 7.26
C GLU A 33 -19.79 -1.17 7.25
N GLN A 34 -18.95 -0.51 6.43
CA GLN A 34 -18.77 0.94 6.48
C GLN A 34 -18.66 1.56 5.07
N PRO A 35 -19.80 1.85 4.42
CA PRO A 35 -19.82 2.39 3.05
C PRO A 35 -19.06 3.72 2.93
N TRP A 36 -19.14 4.57 3.97
CA TRP A 36 -18.48 5.87 3.99
C TRP A 36 -16.95 5.78 4.05
N ALA A 37 -16.40 4.70 4.62
CA ALA A 37 -14.96 4.45 4.60
C ALA A 37 -14.43 4.32 3.15
N VAL A 38 -15.20 3.71 2.26
CA VAL A 38 -14.85 3.55 0.84
C VAL A 38 -14.85 4.92 0.13
N VAL A 39 -15.81 5.78 0.46
CA VAL A 39 -15.88 7.14 -0.10
C VAL A 39 -14.65 7.95 0.35
N VAL A 40 -14.31 7.90 1.63
CA VAL A 40 -13.12 8.56 2.18
C VAL A 40 -11.84 8.05 1.52
N LEU A 41 -11.69 6.73 1.37
CA LEU A 41 -10.56 6.11 0.66
C LEU A 41 -10.48 6.52 -0.82
N THR A 42 -11.63 6.66 -1.48
CA THR A 42 -11.68 7.05 -2.89
C THR A 42 -11.26 8.50 -3.07
N VAL A 43 -11.76 9.39 -2.22
CA VAL A 43 -11.37 10.81 -2.23
C VAL A 43 -9.88 10.97 -1.88
N SER A 44 -9.34 10.11 -1.00
CA SER A 44 -7.92 10.16 -0.64
C SER A 44 -6.97 9.68 -1.75
N MET A 45 -7.47 9.14 -2.86
CA MET A 45 -6.64 8.72 -4.00
C MET A 45 -5.88 9.89 -4.65
N GLY A 46 -6.45 11.10 -4.69
CA GLY A 46 -5.75 12.29 -5.20
C GLY A 46 -4.52 12.66 -4.36
N PRO A 47 -4.68 12.86 -3.04
CA PRO A 47 -3.56 13.03 -2.10
C PRO A 47 -2.53 11.88 -2.15
N ALA A 48 -2.99 10.64 -2.34
CA ALA A 48 -2.12 9.46 -2.44
C ALA A 48 -1.16 9.58 -3.64
N GLU A 49 -1.65 9.94 -4.81
CA GLU A 49 -0.85 10.12 -6.03
C GLU A 49 0.16 11.26 -5.87
N TRP A 50 -0.28 12.39 -5.31
CA TRP A 50 0.61 13.53 -5.02
C TRP A 50 1.75 13.13 -4.08
N LEU A 51 1.46 12.31 -3.05
CA LEU A 51 2.47 11.79 -2.14
C LEU A 51 3.45 10.83 -2.81
N LEU A 52 3.00 10.00 -3.77
CA LEU A 52 3.92 9.14 -4.55
C LEU A 52 4.91 9.98 -5.36
N TYR A 53 4.43 11.05 -6.00
CA TYR A 53 5.29 11.97 -6.74
C TYR A 53 6.28 12.67 -5.81
N ARG A 54 5.81 13.15 -4.65
CA ARG A 54 6.66 13.83 -3.67
C ARG A 54 7.69 12.89 -3.03
N TYR A 55 7.31 11.66 -2.72
CA TYR A 55 8.22 10.63 -2.21
C TYR A 55 9.36 10.40 -3.22
N ARG A 56 9.05 10.21 -4.50
CA ARG A 56 10.06 10.04 -5.56
C ARG A 56 11.05 11.21 -5.60
N GLY A 57 10.56 12.45 -5.56
CA GLY A 57 11.42 13.64 -5.53
C GLY A 57 12.33 13.69 -4.29
N LEU A 58 11.79 13.38 -3.12
CA LEU A 58 12.52 13.37 -1.85
C LEU A 58 13.55 12.23 -1.79
N SER A 59 13.23 11.04 -2.30
CA SER A 59 14.17 9.92 -2.40
C SER A 59 15.35 10.25 -3.32
N VAL A 60 15.11 10.91 -4.46
CA VAL A 60 16.19 11.35 -5.37
C VAL A 60 17.05 12.46 -4.74
N ALA A 61 16.45 13.38 -3.99
CA ALA A 61 17.21 14.37 -3.21
C ALA A 61 18.04 13.72 -2.10
N ALA A 62 17.49 12.71 -1.40
CA ALA A 62 18.20 11.96 -0.38
C ALA A 62 19.36 11.14 -0.97
N LEU A 63 19.18 10.52 -2.14
CA LEU A 63 20.25 9.85 -2.89
C LEU A 63 21.41 10.80 -3.20
N ARG A 64 21.10 12.01 -3.68
CA ARG A 64 22.12 13.02 -4.00
C ARG A 64 22.86 13.57 -2.78
N ALA A 65 22.25 13.53 -1.60
CA ALA A 65 22.80 14.12 -0.38
C ALA A 65 23.52 13.13 0.55
N THR A 66 23.46 11.82 0.28
CA THR A 66 23.99 10.80 1.21
C THR A 66 25.12 9.99 0.57
N ALA A 67 26.28 10.00 1.23
CA ALA A 67 27.46 9.24 0.80
C ALA A 67 27.52 7.82 1.37
N THR A 68 26.65 7.48 2.34
CA THR A 68 26.66 6.17 3.02
C THR A 68 25.32 5.45 2.91
N PRO A 69 25.33 4.11 2.71
CA PRO A 69 24.10 3.32 2.52
C PRO A 69 23.21 3.30 3.77
N ALA A 70 23.77 3.41 4.97
CA ALA A 70 23.00 3.49 6.21
C ALA A 70 22.26 4.83 6.36
N ALA A 71 22.89 5.95 6.02
CA ALA A 71 22.25 7.26 6.05
C ALA A 71 21.13 7.37 5.02
N PHE A 72 21.31 6.77 3.83
CA PHE A 72 20.28 6.69 2.82
C PHE A 72 19.04 5.90 3.29
N ARG A 73 19.25 4.76 3.98
CA ARG A 73 18.16 3.97 4.58
C ARG A 73 17.38 4.76 5.61
N LEU A 74 18.07 5.42 6.56
CA LEU A 74 17.43 6.19 7.61
C LEU A 74 16.63 7.37 7.05
N ARG A 75 17.18 8.11 6.07
CA ARG A 75 16.44 9.19 5.41
C ARG A 75 15.26 8.67 4.60
N SER A 76 15.42 7.58 3.85
CA SER A 76 14.32 7.00 3.08
C SER A 76 13.21 6.47 3.98
N ALA A 77 13.56 5.89 5.13
CA ALA A 77 12.62 5.48 6.16
C ALA A 77 11.91 6.68 6.79
N ALA A 78 12.62 7.76 7.10
CA ALA A 78 12.03 8.98 7.65
C ALA A 78 11.08 9.66 6.66
N VAL A 79 11.44 9.72 5.38
CA VAL A 79 10.57 10.24 4.31
C VAL A 79 9.34 9.34 4.15
N LEU A 80 9.51 8.01 4.20
CA LEU A 80 8.40 7.06 4.15
C LEU A 80 7.44 7.25 5.32
N ALA A 81 7.98 7.32 6.54
CA ALA A 81 7.19 7.55 7.75
C ALA A 81 6.47 8.90 7.70
N GLY A 82 7.14 9.96 7.24
CA GLY A 82 6.54 11.27 7.04
C GLY A 82 5.40 11.26 6.02
N CYS A 83 5.59 10.60 4.88
CA CYS A 83 4.53 10.43 3.88
C CYS A 83 3.34 9.62 4.41
N LEU A 84 3.62 8.52 5.14
CA LEU A 84 2.57 7.70 5.76
C LEU A 84 1.79 8.48 6.82
N LEU A 85 2.46 9.25 7.66
CA LEU A 85 1.81 10.09 8.68
C LEU A 85 1.00 11.21 8.02
N ALA A 86 1.54 11.85 6.99
CA ALA A 86 0.82 12.88 6.24
C ALA A 86 -0.40 12.32 5.49
N TYR A 87 -0.38 11.04 5.12
CA TYR A 87 -1.48 10.36 4.45
C TYR A 87 -2.54 9.85 5.43
N ALA A 88 -2.13 9.08 6.43
CA ALA A 88 -3.02 8.45 7.40
C ALA A 88 -3.53 9.44 8.45
N GLY A 89 -2.76 10.48 8.78
CA GLY A 89 -3.10 11.48 9.78
C GLY A 89 -4.42 12.19 9.50
N PRO A 90 -4.65 12.75 8.30
CA PRO A 90 -5.94 13.36 7.92
C PRO A 90 -7.08 12.36 7.74
N LEU A 91 -6.77 11.09 7.44
CA LEU A 91 -7.78 10.04 7.24
C LEU A 91 -8.47 9.64 8.55
N VAL A 92 -7.77 9.70 9.68
CA VAL A 92 -8.35 9.40 11.01
C VAL A 92 -9.50 10.36 11.38
N PRO A 93 -9.33 11.70 11.39
CA PRO A 93 -10.43 12.60 11.67
C PRO A 93 -11.50 12.56 10.57
N ALA A 94 -11.13 12.33 9.30
CA ALA A 94 -12.11 12.19 8.23
C ALA A 94 -13.02 10.97 8.44
N ALA A 95 -12.47 9.83 8.87
CA ALA A 95 -13.24 8.64 9.21
C ALA A 95 -14.13 8.87 10.43
N LEU A 96 -13.62 9.54 11.47
CA LEU A 96 -14.40 9.92 12.65
C LEU A 96 -15.58 10.85 12.31
N LEU A 97 -15.41 11.78 11.36
CA LEU A 97 -16.47 12.68 10.93
C LEU A 97 -17.62 11.98 10.19
N VAL A 98 -17.35 10.80 9.61
CA VAL A 98 -18.35 10.00 8.87
C VAL A 98 -18.77 8.74 9.61
N ASP A 99 -18.45 8.66 10.91
CA ASP A 99 -18.75 7.51 11.79
C ASP A 99 -18.22 6.16 11.24
N ALA A 100 -17.08 6.22 10.54
CA ALA A 100 -16.34 5.04 10.09
C ALA A 100 -15.21 4.70 11.06
N ASP A 101 -14.82 3.43 11.11
CA ASP A 101 -13.68 2.96 11.89
C ASP A 101 -12.38 3.57 11.34
N PRO A 102 -11.75 4.47 12.11
CA PRO A 102 -10.55 5.16 11.66
C PRO A 102 -9.36 4.22 11.54
N VAL A 103 -9.32 3.15 12.33
CA VAL A 103 -8.19 2.21 12.36
C VAL A 103 -8.15 1.39 11.08
N THR A 104 -9.25 0.73 10.74
CA THR A 104 -9.36 -0.04 9.49
C THR A 104 -9.13 0.84 8.26
N THR A 105 -9.73 2.03 8.22
CA THR A 105 -9.59 2.96 7.10
C THR A 105 -8.15 3.41 6.92
N ALA A 106 -7.46 3.80 8.00
CA ALA A 106 -6.06 4.19 7.95
C ALA A 106 -5.15 3.01 7.55
N LEU A 107 -5.37 1.82 8.10
CA LEU A 107 -4.57 0.63 7.77
C LEU A 107 -4.73 0.22 6.30
N LEU A 108 -5.95 0.21 5.77
CA LEU A 108 -6.20 -0.04 4.35
C LEU A 108 -5.50 0.99 3.48
N ALA A 109 -5.61 2.27 3.83
CA ALA A 109 -4.95 3.34 3.11
C ALA A 109 -3.42 3.11 3.07
N VAL A 110 -2.81 2.78 4.21
CA VAL A 110 -1.38 2.45 4.31
C VAL A 110 -1.02 1.24 3.43
N VAL A 111 -1.79 0.15 3.47
CA VAL A 111 -1.56 -1.06 2.65
C VAL A 111 -1.62 -0.73 1.16
N LEU A 112 -2.64 0.01 0.72
CA LEU A 112 -2.83 0.38 -0.68
C LEU A 112 -1.70 1.30 -1.15
N TRP A 113 -1.40 2.35 -0.38
CA TRP A 113 -0.37 3.32 -0.75
C TRP A 113 1.03 2.69 -0.80
N THR A 114 1.40 1.89 0.20
CA THR A 114 2.71 1.19 0.21
C THR A 114 2.83 0.16 -0.91
N SER A 115 1.74 -0.52 -1.25
CA SER A 115 1.71 -1.44 -2.38
C SER A 115 1.87 -0.73 -3.72
N LEU A 116 1.18 0.40 -3.92
CA LEU A 116 1.33 1.24 -5.10
C LEU A 116 2.74 1.82 -5.21
N LEU A 117 3.34 2.20 -4.07
CA LEU A 117 4.72 2.66 -4.01
C LEU A 117 5.68 1.57 -4.50
N LEU A 118 5.59 0.36 -3.95
CA LEU A 118 6.45 -0.77 -4.38
C LEU A 118 6.27 -1.08 -5.87
N GLN A 119 5.03 -1.07 -6.36
CA GLN A 119 4.71 -1.25 -7.78
C GLN A 119 5.29 -0.15 -8.66
N ALA A 120 5.26 1.10 -8.18
CA ALA A 120 5.85 2.26 -8.85
C ALA A 120 7.38 2.20 -8.91
N PHE A 121 8.03 1.40 -8.05
CA PHE A 121 9.46 1.06 -8.12
C PHE A 121 9.74 -0.25 -8.87
N GLY A 122 8.72 -0.83 -9.52
CA GLY A 122 8.86 -2.07 -10.31
C GLY A 122 8.78 -3.35 -9.49
N VAL A 123 8.48 -3.27 -8.19
CA VAL A 123 8.34 -4.44 -7.32
C VAL A 123 6.86 -4.77 -7.11
N ALA A 124 6.32 -5.63 -7.97
CA ALA A 124 4.89 -5.95 -7.99
C ALA A 124 4.51 -7.27 -7.29
N TRP A 125 5.42 -8.24 -7.19
CA TRP A 125 5.12 -9.57 -6.62
C TRP A 125 4.89 -9.58 -5.10
N PRO A 126 5.79 -9.00 -4.27
CA PRO A 126 5.58 -8.94 -2.83
C PRO A 126 4.25 -8.29 -2.43
N PRO A 127 3.86 -7.10 -2.96
CA PRO A 127 2.57 -6.51 -2.59
C PRO A 127 1.38 -7.32 -3.08
N ALA A 128 1.46 -7.92 -4.27
CA ALA A 128 0.40 -8.79 -4.77
C ALA A 128 0.21 -10.02 -3.86
N ALA A 129 1.29 -10.70 -3.49
CA ALA A 129 1.23 -11.88 -2.62
C ALA A 129 0.67 -11.52 -1.23
N LEU A 130 1.18 -10.47 -0.60
CA LEU A 130 0.74 -10.04 0.73
C LEU A 130 -0.74 -9.62 0.72
N CYS A 131 -1.15 -8.77 -0.24
CA CYS A 131 -2.55 -8.35 -0.34
C CYS A 131 -3.48 -9.52 -0.65
N LEU A 132 -3.07 -10.47 -1.51
CA LEU A 132 -3.86 -11.67 -1.79
C LEU A 132 -4.02 -12.55 -0.55
N THR A 133 -2.95 -12.80 0.20
CA THR A 133 -3.03 -13.58 1.43
C THR A 133 -3.93 -12.91 2.46
N ALA A 134 -3.88 -11.58 2.54
CA ALA A 134 -4.74 -10.78 3.38
C ALA A 134 -6.21 -10.89 2.97
N ALA A 135 -6.50 -10.68 1.69
CA ALA A 135 -7.84 -10.77 1.13
C ALA A 135 -8.43 -12.18 1.29
N ALA A 136 -7.63 -13.22 1.07
CA ALA A 136 -8.05 -14.61 1.25
C ALA A 136 -8.33 -14.93 2.72
N GLY A 137 -7.47 -14.48 3.65
CA GLY A 137 -7.67 -14.68 5.09
C GLY A 137 -8.92 -13.97 5.62
N ALA A 138 -9.07 -12.67 5.31
CA ALA A 138 -10.24 -11.90 5.70
C ALA A 138 -11.53 -12.42 5.04
N GLY A 139 -11.45 -12.80 3.76
CA GLY A 139 -12.57 -13.39 3.03
C GLY A 139 -12.99 -14.75 3.58
N ALA A 140 -12.03 -15.61 3.95
CA ALA A 140 -12.33 -16.90 4.59
C ALA A 140 -13.02 -16.71 5.95
N VAL A 141 -12.53 -15.78 6.78
CA VAL A 141 -13.18 -15.45 8.06
C VAL A 141 -14.62 -14.98 7.85
N ALA A 142 -14.85 -14.12 6.86
CA ALA A 142 -16.18 -13.64 6.52
C ALA A 142 -17.11 -14.74 5.97
N LEU A 143 -16.59 -15.62 5.09
CA LEU A 143 -17.37 -16.71 4.49
C LEU A 143 -17.72 -17.82 5.48
N TYR A 144 -16.80 -18.18 6.37
CA TYR A 144 -17.01 -19.23 7.37
C TYR A 144 -17.63 -18.71 8.68
N GLY A 145 -17.96 -17.41 8.77
CA GLY A 145 -18.60 -16.82 9.94
C GLY A 145 -17.80 -16.99 11.24
N LEU A 146 -16.46 -16.96 11.15
CA LEU A 146 -15.60 -17.20 12.30
C LEU A 146 -15.75 -16.05 13.32
N PRO A 147 -15.61 -16.34 14.63
CA PRO A 147 -15.88 -15.37 15.71
C PRO A 147 -14.94 -14.15 15.73
N ALA A 148 -13.93 -14.11 14.86
CA ALA A 148 -13.00 -12.99 14.71
C ALA A 148 -13.57 -11.80 13.89
N GLY A 149 -14.85 -11.84 13.48
CA GLY A 149 -15.45 -11.01 12.43
C GLY A 149 -15.07 -9.52 12.42
N ALA A 150 -15.12 -8.83 13.56
CA ALA A 150 -14.82 -7.39 13.63
C ALA A 150 -13.32 -7.07 13.72
N ALA A 151 -12.50 -7.94 14.31
CA ALA A 151 -11.08 -7.69 14.53
C ALA A 151 -10.18 -8.29 13.43
N ALA A 152 -10.69 -9.24 12.65
CA ALA A 152 -9.90 -9.96 11.65
C ALA A 152 -9.37 -9.04 10.55
N LEU A 153 -10.23 -8.17 10.01
CA LEU A 153 -9.86 -7.27 8.92
C LEU A 153 -8.80 -6.22 9.32
N PRO A 154 -8.94 -5.47 10.43
CA PRO A 154 -7.88 -4.57 10.88
C PRO A 154 -6.60 -5.33 11.25
N SER A 155 -6.69 -6.51 11.87
CA SER A 155 -5.50 -7.31 12.22
C SER A 155 -4.70 -7.73 11.00
N VAL A 156 -5.39 -8.25 9.98
CA VAL A 156 -4.77 -8.65 8.72
C VAL A 156 -4.19 -7.45 7.97
N CYS A 157 -4.89 -6.31 7.95
CA CYS A 157 -4.39 -5.08 7.35
C CYS A 157 -3.15 -4.55 8.08
N ALA A 158 -3.11 -4.61 9.42
CA ALA A 158 -1.96 -4.22 10.22
C ALA A 158 -0.72 -5.08 9.92
N ILE A 159 -0.88 -6.41 9.90
CA ILE A 159 0.21 -7.33 9.54
C ILE A 159 0.71 -7.04 8.13
N THR A 160 -0.21 -6.86 7.18
CA THR A 160 0.12 -6.55 5.78
C THR A 160 0.88 -5.23 5.66
N ALA A 161 0.44 -4.19 6.36
CA ALA A 161 1.12 -2.88 6.40
C ALA A 161 2.54 -3.00 6.96
N LEU A 162 2.75 -3.77 8.03
CA LEU A 162 4.06 -4.02 8.61
C LEU A 162 4.97 -4.78 7.64
N CYS A 163 4.47 -5.84 7.01
CA CYS A 163 5.21 -6.62 6.02
C CYS A 163 5.61 -5.75 4.81
N LEU A 164 4.69 -4.96 4.28
CA LEU A 164 4.95 -4.05 3.16
C LEU A 164 5.98 -2.99 3.53
N THR A 165 5.86 -2.38 4.72
CA THR A 165 6.83 -1.41 5.22
C THR A 165 8.23 -2.05 5.35
N GLY A 166 8.31 -3.26 5.89
CA GLY A 166 9.54 -4.04 5.96
C GLY A 166 10.12 -4.33 4.57
N CYS A 167 9.27 -4.67 3.58
CA CYS A 167 9.68 -4.85 2.19
C CYS A 167 10.24 -3.57 1.59
N VAL A 168 9.56 -2.43 1.76
CA VAL A 168 10.02 -1.11 1.30
C VAL A 168 11.41 -0.80 1.87
N LEU A 169 11.60 -0.96 3.18
CA LEU A 169 12.87 -0.71 3.85
C LEU A 169 13.99 -1.65 3.37
N ARG A 170 13.69 -2.94 3.13
CA ARG A 170 14.68 -3.92 2.64
C ARG A 170 15.06 -3.69 1.17
N LEU A 171 14.07 -3.39 0.32
CA LEU A 171 14.24 -3.30 -1.13
C LEU A 171 14.82 -1.93 -1.54
N LEU A 172 14.28 -0.84 -1.02
CA LEU A 172 14.82 0.50 -1.27
C LEU A 172 16.11 0.77 -0.49
N GLY A 173 16.31 0.07 0.62
CA GLY A 173 17.53 0.18 1.41
C GLY A 173 18.73 -0.58 0.86
N ARG A 174 18.55 -1.50 -0.09
CA ARG A 174 19.71 -2.17 -0.70
C ARG A 174 20.44 -1.17 -1.59
N PRO A 175 21.70 -0.80 -1.29
CA PRO A 175 22.52 -0.14 -2.29
C PRO A 175 22.60 -1.12 -3.45
N ALA A 176 21.94 -0.79 -4.54
CA ALA A 176 21.95 -1.64 -5.71
C ALA A 176 23.39 -1.70 -6.18
N ALA A 177 24.07 -2.83 -5.95
CA ALA A 177 25.26 -3.18 -6.70
C ALA A 177 24.80 -3.29 -8.15
N HIS A 178 24.86 -2.17 -8.88
CA HIS A 178 24.89 -2.19 -10.33
C HIS A 178 26.28 -2.73 -10.65
N ALA A 179 26.36 -4.06 -10.72
CA ALA A 179 27.49 -4.78 -11.32
C ALA A 179 27.29 -4.81 -12.84
#